data_AF-A0A3R8UZ50-F1
#
_entry.id   AF-A0A3R8UZ50-F1
#
_cell.length_a   1.000
_cell.length_b   1.000
_cell.length_c   1.000
_cell.angle_alpha   90.00
_cell.angle_beta   90.00
_cell.angle_gamma   90.00
#
_symmetry.space_group_name_H-M   'P 1'
#
loop_
_entity.id
_entity.type
_entity.pdbx_description
1 polymer ?
#
loop_
_entity_poly.entity_id
_entity_poly.type
_entity_poly.pdbx_seq_one_letter_code
_entity_poly.pdbx_strand_id
1 'polypeptide(L)'
;MLIERPEDMSPDGRLALFRDSDGDIHVRVIPPTERTDDYAPSIEFVTHCQRSPRTVEALQALMEAMRLDNEERPLPGMLTLE
;
A
#
# COMPACT_ATOMS: atom_id res chain seq x y z
N MET A 1 -2.15 9.86 -0.87
CA MET A 1 -0.75 9.38 -0.97
C MET A 1 -0.78 7.91 -1.33
N LEU A 2 -0.14 7.50 -2.41
CA LEU A 2 -0.05 6.09 -2.85
C LEU A 2 1.39 5.60 -2.64
N ILE A 3 1.53 4.43 -2.04
CA ILE A 3 2.82 3.75 -1.85
C ILE A 3 2.66 2.32 -2.33
N GLU A 4 3.48 1.93 -3.30
CA GLU A 4 3.52 0.56 -3.80
C GLU A 4 4.86 -0.06 -3.47
N ARG A 5 4.84 -1.34 -3.09
CA ARG A 5 6.07 -2.11 -2.88
C ARG A 5 5.93 -3.52 -3.48
N PRO A 6 6.72 -3.85 -4.52
CA PRO A 6 6.84 -5.19 -5.09
C PRO A 6 7.66 -6.09 -4.16
N GLU A 7 7.64 -7.40 -4.43
CA GLU A 7 8.52 -8.42 -3.84
C GLU A 7 8.28 -8.76 -2.36
N ASP A 8 7.63 -7.91 -1.57
CA ASP A 8 7.26 -8.22 -0.17
C ASP A 8 6.10 -9.25 -0.07
N MET A 9 5.38 -9.49 -1.17
CA MET A 9 4.24 -10.42 -1.23
C MET A 9 4.46 -11.59 -2.19
N SER A 10 5.13 -11.34 -3.33
CA SER A 10 5.51 -12.32 -4.37
C SER A 10 6.50 -11.66 -5.33
N PRO A 11 7.31 -12.41 -6.11
CA PRO A 11 8.38 -11.86 -6.96
C PRO A 11 7.96 -10.72 -7.90
N ASP A 12 6.69 -10.72 -8.31
CA ASP A 12 6.12 -9.84 -9.33
C ASP A 12 4.78 -9.20 -8.92
N GLY A 13 4.24 -9.58 -7.76
CA GLY A 13 3.09 -8.91 -7.14
C GLY A 13 3.51 -7.72 -6.27
N ARG A 14 2.55 -6.84 -5.99
CA ARG A 14 2.77 -5.58 -5.25
C ARG A 14 1.78 -5.43 -4.10
N LEU A 15 2.25 -4.91 -2.98
CA LEU A 15 1.38 -4.35 -1.95
C LEU A 15 1.22 -2.85 -2.22
N ALA A 16 -0.01 -2.37 -2.31
CA ALA A 16 -0.32 -0.96 -2.49
C ALA A 16 -1.09 -0.43 -1.27
N LEU A 17 -0.59 0.65 -0.66
CA LEU A 17 -1.28 1.41 0.37
C LEU A 17 -1.63 2.79 -0.17
N PHE A 18 -2.90 3.13 -0.10
CA PHE A 18 -3.42 4.42 -0.54
C PHE A 18 -4.14 5.12 0.61
N ARG A 19 -3.72 6.35 0.92
CA ARG A 19 -4.47 7.26 1.79
C ARG A 19 -5.27 8.24 0.95
N ASP A 20 -6.58 8.23 1.13
CA ASP A 20 -7.52 9.08 0.40
C ASP A 20 -7.65 10.50 0.99
N SER A 21 -8.61 11.29 0.48
CA SER A 21 -8.85 12.65 0.95
C SER A 21 -9.49 12.73 2.33
N ASP A 22 -10.26 11.71 2.73
CA ASP A 22 -10.92 11.63 4.03
C ASP A 22 -9.95 11.10 5.11
N GLY A 23 -8.78 10.63 4.68
CA GLY A 23 -7.72 10.11 5.52
C GLY A 23 -7.77 8.59 5.67
N ASP A 24 -8.73 7.94 5.01
CA ASP A 24 -8.95 6.50 5.03
C ASP A 24 -7.82 5.78 4.31
N ILE A 25 -7.52 4.57 4.78
CA ILE A 25 -6.38 3.80 4.29
C ILE A 25 -6.90 2.57 3.57
N HIS A 26 -6.59 2.48 2.28
CA HIS A 26 -6.86 1.31 1.45
C HIS A 26 -5.59 0.48 1.35
N VAL A 27 -5.72 -0.81 1.64
CA VAL A 27 -4.69 -1.82 1.43
C VAL A 27 -5.12 -2.70 0.27
N ARG A 28 -4.29 -2.83 -0.76
CA ARG A 28 -4.57 -3.64 -1.94
C ARG A 28 -3.42 -4.58 -2.24
N VAL A 29 -3.75 -5.82 -2.53
CA VAL A 29 -2.80 -6.80 -3.07
C VAL A 29 -2.98 -6.82 -4.58
N ILE A 30 -1.94 -6.42 -5.31
CA ILE A 30 -1.92 -6.41 -6.77
C ILE A 30 -1.20 -7.68 -7.21
N PRO A 31 -1.88 -8.61 -7.91
CA PRO A 31 -1.27 -9.84 -8.36
C PRO A 31 -0.21 -9.56 -9.46
N PRO A 32 0.67 -10.53 -9.71
CA PRO A 32 1.56 -10.53 -10.86
C PRO A 32 0.87 -10.23 -12.19
N THR A 33 1.60 -9.64 -13.14
CA THR A 33 1.07 -9.30 -14.47
C THR A 33 0.53 -10.53 -15.22
N GLU A 34 1.17 -11.69 -15.03
CA GLU A 34 0.77 -12.99 -15.61
C GLU A 34 -0.57 -13.51 -15.04
N ARG A 35 -1.04 -12.91 -13.93
CA ARG A 35 -2.27 -13.24 -13.22
C ARG A 35 -3.16 -12.01 -13.09
N THR A 36 -3.17 -11.14 -14.10
CA THR A 36 -3.94 -9.88 -14.09
C THR A 36 -5.45 -10.09 -14.02
N ASP A 37 -5.93 -11.25 -14.46
CA ASP A 37 -7.34 -11.66 -14.34
C ASP A 37 -7.69 -12.21 -12.94
N ASP A 38 -6.70 -12.42 -12.06
CA ASP A 38 -6.96 -12.86 -10.69
C ASP A 38 -7.58 -11.72 -9.85
N TYR A 39 -8.51 -12.10 -8.98
CA TYR A 39 -9.12 -11.19 -8.03
C TYR A 39 -8.05 -10.48 -7.18
N ALA A 40 -8.01 -9.15 -7.26
CA ALA A 40 -7.12 -8.30 -6.46
C ALA A 40 -7.87 -7.78 -5.23
N PRO A 41 -7.77 -8.44 -4.05
CA PRO A 41 -8.49 -7.99 -2.87
C PRO A 41 -8.04 -6.59 -2.43
N SER A 42 -8.99 -5.79 -2.01
CA SER A 42 -8.75 -4.51 -1.34
C SER A 42 -9.58 -4.43 -0.06
N ILE A 43 -8.97 -3.87 0.98
CA ILE A 43 -9.59 -3.63 2.28
C ILE A 43 -9.45 -2.14 2.59
N GLU A 44 -10.54 -1.53 3.04
CA GLU A 44 -10.61 -0.13 3.46
C GLU A 44 -10.66 -0.04 4.99
N PHE A 45 -9.83 0.84 5.55
CA PHE A 45 -9.83 1.18 6.96
C PHE A 45 -10.30 2.62 7.15
N VAL A 46 -11.54 2.74 7.62
CA VAL A 46 -12.19 4.02 7.87
C VAL A 46 -11.58 4.70 9.10
N THR A 47 -10.99 5.88 8.88
CA THR A 47 -10.28 6.68 9.87
C THR A 47 -11.15 7.74 10.53
N HIS A 48 -12.35 8.03 10.04
CA HIS A 48 -13.25 8.98 10.69
C HIS A 48 -14.20 8.33 11.72
N CYS A 49 -14.29 6.99 11.75
CA CYS A 49 -15.14 6.21 12.67
C CYS A 49 -14.31 5.20 13.50
N GLN A 50 -13.09 5.59 13.89
CA GLN A 50 -12.12 4.64 14.45
C GLN A 50 -12.59 4.05 15.78
N ARG A 51 -12.84 2.75 15.78
CA ARG A 51 -12.94 1.96 17.02
C ARG A 51 -11.61 1.30 17.39
N SER A 52 -10.60 1.41 16.54
CA SER A 52 -9.27 0.81 16.72
C SER A 52 -8.16 1.80 16.35
N PRO A 53 -7.86 2.80 17.20
CA PRO A 53 -6.85 3.83 16.91
C PRO A 53 -5.44 3.23 16.73
N ARG A 54 -5.12 2.15 17.45
CA ARG A 54 -3.83 1.44 17.32
C ARG A 54 -3.67 0.77 15.95
N THR A 55 -4.76 0.33 15.34
CA THR A 55 -4.71 -0.23 13.98
C THR A 55 -4.38 0.85 12.96
N VAL A 56 -4.96 2.04 13.11
CA VAL A 56 -4.68 3.17 12.21
C VAL A 56 -3.24 3.65 12.36
N GLU A 57 -2.73 3.75 13.58
CA GLU A 57 -1.32 4.06 13.85
C GLU A 57 -0.37 3.04 13.19
N ALA A 58 -0.67 1.74 13.30
CA ALA A 58 0.13 0.69 12.67
C ALA A 58 0.13 0.79 11.13
N LEU A 59 -1.01 1.14 10.53
CA LEU A 59 -1.11 1.35 9.08
C LEU A 59 -0.29 2.56 8.62
N GLN A 60 -0.31 3.65 9.38
CA GLN A 60 0.52 4.83 9.10
C GLN A 60 2.01 4.51 9.21
N ALA A 61 2.41 3.73 10.23
CA ALA A 61 3.79 3.27 10.38
C ALA A 61 4.22 2.37 9.22
N LEU A 62 3.34 1.48 8.75
CA LEU A 62 3.60 0.64 7.57
C LEU A 62 3.79 1.48 6.30
N MET A 63 2.93 2.48 6.06
CA MET A 63 3.08 3.40 4.94
C MET A 63 4.46 4.09 4.98
N GLU A 64 4.84 4.62 6.13
CA GLU A 64 6.12 5.33 6.28
C GLU A 64 7.32 4.40 6.07
N ALA A 65 7.27 3.17 6.61
CA ALA A 65 8.32 2.17 6.40
C ALA A 65 8.47 1.83 4.90
N MET A 66 7.36 1.61 4.19
CA MET A 66 7.40 1.35 2.75
C MET A 66 7.94 2.54 1.95
N ARG A 67 7.60 3.78 2.33
CA ARG A 67 8.15 4.99 1.72
C ARG A 67 9.67 5.03 1.87
N LEU A 68 10.15 4.88 3.10
CA LEU A 68 11.59 4.89 3.41
C LEU A 68 12.32 3.78 2.66
N ASP A 69 11.78 2.57 2.64
CA ASP A 69 12.41 1.47 1.92
C ASP A 69 12.43 1.68 0.40
N ASN A 70 11.42 2.36 -0.16
CA ASN A 70 11.40 2.73 -1.57
C ASN A 70 12.40 3.85 -1.89
N GLU A 71 12.71 4.72 -0.93
CA GLU A 71 13.76 5.74 -1.07
C GLU A 71 15.17 5.15 -0.98
N GLU A 72 15.39 4.22 -0.04
CA GLU A 72 16.68 3.55 0.13
C GLU A 72 16.98 2.54 -0.99
N ARG A 73 15.92 1.88 -1.49
CA ARG A 73 15.99 0.82 -2.52
C ARG A 73 14.96 1.11 -3.61
N PRO A 74 15.21 2.12 -4.47
CA PRO A 74 14.28 2.50 -5.51
C PRO A 74 14.08 1.36 -6.50
N LEU A 75 12.82 1.15 -6.86
CA LEU A 75 12.43 0.07 -7.73
C LEU A 75 12.44 0.53 -9.18
N PRO A 76 12.78 -0.36 -10.14
CA PRO A 76 12.75 -0.01 -11.55
C PRO A 76 11.35 0.46 -11.97
N GLY A 77 11.23 1.70 -12.43
CA GLY A 77 9.98 2.25 -12.97
C GLY A 77 9.01 2.86 -11.95
N MET A 78 9.39 3.03 -10.69
CA MET A 78 8.61 3.86 -9.76
C MET A 78 8.70 5.34 -10.15
N LEU A 79 7.61 5.88 -10.71
CA LEU A 79 7.40 7.32 -10.81
C LEU A 79 6.87 7.79 -9.46
N THR A 80 7.71 8.48 -8.68
CA THR A 80 7.25 9.29 -7.55
C THR A 80 6.41 10.44 -8.11
N LEU A 81 5.09 10.29 -8.07
CA LEU A 81 4.18 11.41 -8.25
C LEU A 81 4.11 12.15 -6.90
N GLU A 82 4.80 13.29 -6.85
CA GLU A 82 4.70 14.28 -5.76
C GLU A 82 3.28 14.86 -5.66
#